data_AF-A0A9E5UK36-F1
#
_entry.id   AF-A0A9E5UK36-F1
#
_cell.length_a   1.000
_cell.length_b   1.000
_cell.length_c   1.000
_cell.angle_alpha   90.00
_cell.angle_beta   90.00
_cell.angle_gamma   90.00
#
_symmetry.space_group_name_H-M   'P 1'
#
loop_
_entity.id
_entity.type
_entity.pdbx_description
1 polymer ?
#
loop_
_entity_poly.entity_id
_entity_poly.type
_entity_poly.pdbx_seq_one_letter_code
_entity_poly.pdbx_strand_id
1 'polypeptide(L)'
;SQSAGSYTNRGNENLDPESSISYEVGWKQEIGNQYSFKLSAFKTVVDDVIEYVYLWNGDTGIENLSASFPDSDYLGDTYINASKQQVSGIEASASASIAPKLNLKGNISLTRSTITFSPEDIDPTYTGGNHVQIYESGVFVNEEKEIEELTRRPSVNAFISA
;
A
#
# COMPACT_ATOMS: atom_id res chain seq x y z
N SER A 1 -9.60 11.15 -22.36
CA SER A 1 -8.94 11.66 -23.58
C SER A 1 -7.44 11.62 -23.35
N GLN A 2 -6.68 11.07 -24.30
CA GLN A 2 -5.22 11.06 -24.26
C GLN A 2 -4.72 12.50 -24.34
N SER A 3 -3.84 12.94 -23.43
CA SER A 3 -3.13 14.21 -23.62
C SER A 3 -2.10 14.05 -24.74
N ALA A 4 -1.84 15.11 -25.50
CA ALA A 4 -0.82 15.09 -26.55
C ALA A 4 0.54 14.67 -25.96
N GLY A 5 1.16 13.62 -26.52
CA GLY A 5 2.44 13.07 -26.06
C GLY A 5 2.35 11.88 -25.08
N SER A 6 1.16 11.51 -24.60
CA SER A 6 0.98 10.38 -23.69
C SER A 6 0.92 9.05 -24.44
N TYR A 7 1.70 8.05 -24.03
CA TYR A 7 1.67 6.67 -24.55
C TYR A 7 0.39 5.95 -24.14
N THR A 8 -0.05 6.11 -22.89
CA THR A 8 -1.30 5.53 -22.39
C THR A 8 -2.40 6.58 -22.23
N ASN A 9 -3.64 6.08 -22.10
CA ASN A 9 -4.68 6.80 -21.39
C ASN A 9 -4.60 6.42 -19.91
N ARG A 10 -5.09 7.27 -18.99
CA ARG A 10 -5.04 7.00 -17.53
C ARG A 10 -5.65 5.66 -17.10
N GLY A 11 -6.53 5.06 -17.91
CA GLY A 11 -7.12 3.75 -17.62
C GLY A 11 -6.31 2.59 -18.20
N ASN A 12 -6.43 1.43 -17.56
CA ASN A 12 -5.85 0.18 -18.03
C ASN A 12 -6.94 -0.91 -18.06
N GLU A 13 -7.21 -1.45 -19.25
CA GLU A 13 -8.22 -2.50 -19.46
C GLU A 13 -7.72 -3.90 -19.10
N ASN A 14 -6.41 -4.05 -18.92
CA ASN A 14 -5.73 -5.29 -18.55
C ASN A 14 -5.53 -5.40 -17.03
N LEU A 15 -6.21 -4.57 -16.22
CA LEU A 15 -6.10 -4.67 -14.77
C LEU A 15 -6.74 -5.96 -14.29
N ASP A 16 -5.98 -6.72 -13.54
CA ASP A 16 -6.48 -7.83 -12.76
C ASP A 16 -6.92 -7.33 -11.37
N PRO A 17 -7.91 -8.00 -10.74
CA PRO A 17 -8.27 -7.68 -9.36
C PRO A 17 -7.10 -7.94 -8.42
N GLU A 18 -6.87 -7.03 -7.47
CA GLU A 18 -6.00 -7.30 -6.33
C GLU A 18 -6.53 -8.51 -5.56
N SER A 19 -5.67 -9.48 -5.27
CA SER A 19 -6.04 -10.67 -4.50
C SER A 19 -5.32 -10.67 -3.17
N SER A 20 -5.95 -11.21 -2.12
CA SER A 20 -5.30 -11.24 -0.80
C SER A 20 -5.60 -12.50 -0.02
N ILE A 21 -4.61 -12.90 0.78
CA ILE A 21 -4.72 -13.97 1.77
C ILE A 21 -4.39 -13.39 3.14
N SER A 22 -5.31 -13.53 4.07
CA SER A 22 -5.18 -13.04 5.44
C SER A 22 -5.22 -14.19 6.44
N TYR A 23 -4.30 -14.15 7.40
CA TYR A 23 -4.22 -15.03 8.55
C TYR A 23 -4.38 -14.19 9.81
N GLU A 24 -5.27 -14.58 10.70
CA GLU A 24 -5.49 -13.90 11.97
C GLU A 24 -5.66 -14.91 13.11
N VAL A 25 -5.07 -14.61 14.25
CA VAL A 25 -5.33 -15.31 15.51
C VAL A 25 -5.68 -14.28 16.58
N GLY A 26 -6.74 -14.57 17.33
CA GLY A 26 -7.27 -13.67 18.34
C GLY A 26 -7.57 -14.38 19.66
N TRP A 27 -7.35 -13.66 20.75
CA TRP A 27 -7.75 -14.03 22.09
C TRP A 27 -8.62 -12.94 22.69
N LYS A 28 -9.72 -13.37 23.33
CA LYS A 28 -10.63 -12.50 24.06
C LYS A 28 -10.86 -13.07 25.46
N GLN A 29 -10.75 -12.21 26.47
CA GLN A 29 -11.03 -12.55 27.85
C GLN A 29 -11.98 -11.53 28.47
N GLU A 30 -13.03 -12.04 29.10
CA GLU A 30 -13.91 -11.25 29.95
C GLU A 30 -13.68 -11.69 31.40
N ILE A 31 -13.54 -10.73 32.33
CA ILE A 31 -13.39 -10.99 33.76
C ILE A 31 -14.57 -10.31 34.47
N GLY A 32 -15.55 -11.14 34.82
CA GLY A 32 -16.85 -10.66 35.28
C GLY A 32 -17.52 -9.78 34.24
N ASN A 33 -18.26 -8.77 34.70
CA ASN A 33 -18.91 -7.78 33.84
C ASN A 33 -18.13 -6.46 33.79
N GLN A 34 -16.94 -6.41 34.41
CA GLN A 34 -16.20 -5.18 34.63
C GLN A 34 -15.01 -5.03 33.69
N TYR A 35 -14.38 -6.12 33.25
CA TYR A 35 -13.16 -6.04 32.44
C TYR A 35 -13.25 -6.90 31.18
N SER A 36 -12.75 -6.38 30.07
CA SER A 36 -12.58 -7.13 28.82
C SER A 36 -11.22 -6.80 28.20
N PHE A 37 -10.50 -7.83 27.78
CA PHE A 37 -9.24 -7.76 27.07
C PHE A 37 -9.37 -8.49 25.74
N LYS A 38 -8.79 -7.91 24.68
CA LYS A 38 -8.63 -8.57 23.39
C LYS A 38 -7.22 -8.37 22.90
N LEU A 39 -6.65 -9.42 22.33
CA LEU A 39 -5.36 -9.41 21.67
C LEU A 39 -5.52 -10.16 20.34
N SER A 40 -5.07 -9.58 19.24
CA SER A 40 -5.00 -10.27 17.95
C SER A 40 -3.63 -10.05 17.32
N ALA A 41 -3.23 -11.00 16.48
CA ALA A 41 -2.11 -10.88 15.58
C ALA A 41 -2.57 -11.29 14.18
N PHE A 42 -2.15 -10.54 13.17
CA PHE A 42 -2.57 -10.76 11.80
C PHE A 42 -1.41 -10.63 10.82
N LYS A 43 -1.56 -11.28 9.68
CA LYS A 43 -0.73 -11.14 8.49
C LYS A 43 -1.61 -11.23 7.26
N THR A 44 -1.51 -10.22 6.40
CA THR A 44 -2.16 -10.15 5.10
C THR A 44 -1.09 -10.04 4.03
N VAL A 45 -1.20 -10.87 2.99
CA VAL A 45 -0.42 -10.76 1.76
C VAL A 45 -1.39 -10.38 0.66
N VAL A 46 -1.09 -9.31 -0.07
CA VAL A 46 -1.85 -8.82 -1.22
C VAL A 46 -0.96 -9.00 -2.45
N ASP A 47 -1.46 -9.71 -3.43
CA ASP A 47 -0.85 -9.92 -4.74
C ASP A 47 -1.56 -9.05 -5.78
N ASP A 48 -0.86 -8.74 -6.87
CA ASP A 48 -1.34 -7.90 -7.97
C ASP A 48 -1.82 -6.52 -7.52
N VAL A 49 -1.10 -5.88 -6.59
CA VAL A 49 -1.46 -4.53 -6.09
C VAL A 49 -1.41 -3.54 -7.25
N ILE A 50 -2.48 -2.75 -7.37
CA ILE A 50 -2.66 -1.76 -8.44
C ILE A 50 -1.96 -0.48 -8.04
N GLU A 51 -0.90 -0.17 -8.77
CA GLU A 51 -0.08 1.03 -8.57
C GLU A 51 -0.44 2.09 -9.61
N TYR A 52 -0.47 3.36 -9.16
CA TYR A 52 -0.49 4.49 -10.07
C TYR A 52 0.95 4.83 -10.46
N VAL A 53 1.23 4.89 -11.76
CA VAL A 53 2.58 4.99 -12.28
C VAL A 53 2.72 6.06 -13.34
N TYR A 54 3.96 6.55 -13.49
CA TYR A 54 4.41 7.34 -14.61
C TYR A 54 5.20 6.48 -15.59
N LEU A 55 4.96 6.73 -16.87
CA LEU A 55 5.72 6.16 -17.96
C LEU A 55 6.72 7.19 -18.47
N TRP A 56 7.97 6.76 -18.62
CA TRP A 56 9.04 7.58 -19.13
C TRP A 56 9.72 6.88 -20.29
N ASN A 57 10.21 7.64 -21.26
CA ASN A 57 10.87 7.13 -22.45
C ASN A 57 11.92 6.06 -22.14
N GLY A 58 11.68 4.82 -22.57
CA GLY A 58 12.56 3.68 -22.33
C GLY A 58 13.94 3.79 -23.00
N ASP A 59 14.06 4.59 -24.07
CA ASP A 59 15.31 4.78 -24.82
C ASP A 59 16.27 5.77 -24.12
N THR A 60 15.76 6.59 -23.20
CA THR A 60 16.54 7.54 -22.41
C THR A 60 16.94 6.90 -21.08
N GLY A 61 18.24 6.92 -20.73
CA GLY A 61 18.69 6.45 -19.42
C GLY A 61 18.00 7.21 -18.28
N ILE A 62 17.62 6.52 -17.20
CA ILE A 62 16.80 7.07 -16.09
C ILE A 62 17.41 8.37 -15.54
N GLU A 63 18.74 8.44 -15.44
CA GLU A 63 19.49 9.61 -14.96
C GLU A 63 19.44 10.84 -15.87
N ASN A 64 19.01 10.66 -17.13
CA ASN A 64 18.92 11.71 -18.15
C ASN A 64 17.47 12.10 -18.48
N LEU A 65 16.48 11.48 -17.83
CA LEU A 65 15.07 11.78 -18.07
C LEU A 65 14.76 13.25 -17.78
N SER A 66 14.11 13.90 -18.74
CA SER A 66 13.65 15.28 -18.64
C SER A 66 12.14 15.34 -18.49
N ALA A 67 11.66 16.12 -17.52
CA ALA A 67 10.24 16.52 -17.42
C ALA A 67 9.97 17.89 -18.07
N SER A 68 10.98 18.50 -18.70
CA SER A 68 10.91 19.89 -19.17
C SER A 68 10.44 19.97 -20.61
N PHE A 69 9.44 20.81 -20.87
CA PHE A 69 8.97 21.09 -22.22
C PHE A 69 9.99 21.97 -22.99
N PRO A 70 10.23 21.73 -24.30
CA PRO A 70 9.56 20.76 -25.17
C PRO A 70 10.14 19.34 -25.13
N ASP A 71 11.33 19.15 -24.59
CA ASP A 71 12.08 17.89 -24.63
C ASP A 71 11.73 16.97 -23.45
N SER A 72 10.44 16.74 -23.22
CA SER A 72 9.95 15.93 -22.12
C SER A 72 9.95 14.45 -22.48
N ASP A 73 10.63 13.63 -21.69
CA ASP A 73 10.59 12.16 -21.76
C ASP A 73 9.36 11.57 -21.04
N TYR A 74 8.53 12.39 -20.40
CA TYR A 74 7.29 11.94 -19.80
C TYR A 74 6.29 11.49 -20.88
N LEU A 75 5.89 10.22 -20.79
CA LEU A 75 4.97 9.56 -21.72
C LEU A 75 3.61 9.25 -21.08
N GLY A 76 3.26 9.90 -19.97
CA GLY A 76 1.94 9.78 -19.37
C GLY A 76 1.87 8.97 -18.09
N ASP A 77 0.64 8.78 -17.62
CA ASP A 77 0.29 8.12 -16.38
C ASP A 77 -0.78 7.05 -16.60
N THR A 78 -0.75 6.00 -15.79
CA THR A 78 -1.75 4.92 -15.81
C THR A 78 -1.74 4.11 -14.51
N TYR A 79 -2.61 3.11 -14.43
CA TYR A 79 -2.64 2.11 -13.37
C TYR A 79 -2.15 0.75 -13.90
N ILE A 80 -1.36 0.03 -13.12
CA ILE A 80 -0.90 -1.33 -13.45
C ILE A 80 -0.84 -2.19 -12.19
N ASN A 81 -1.06 -3.50 -12.31
CA ASN A 81 -0.69 -4.45 -11.27
C ASN A 81 0.83 -4.59 -11.29
N ALA A 82 1.53 -4.08 -10.27
CA ALA A 82 3.00 -3.95 -10.32
C ALA A 82 3.71 -4.21 -9.00
N SER A 83 2.98 -4.59 -7.96
CA SER A 83 3.58 -4.82 -6.66
C SER A 83 2.86 -5.90 -5.86
N LYS A 84 3.58 -6.40 -4.86
CA LYS A 84 3.08 -7.28 -3.82
C LYS A 84 3.19 -6.55 -2.50
N GLN A 85 2.11 -6.52 -1.73
CA GLN A 85 2.10 -5.91 -0.40
C GLN A 85 1.98 -6.96 0.69
N GLN A 86 2.75 -6.80 1.76
CA GLN A 86 2.60 -7.58 2.97
C GLN A 86 2.36 -6.65 4.15
N VAL A 87 1.26 -6.87 4.87
CA VAL A 87 0.91 -6.14 6.09
C VAL A 87 0.82 -7.12 7.24
N SER A 88 1.45 -6.81 8.36
CA SER A 88 1.34 -7.62 9.58
C SER A 88 1.23 -6.74 10.81
N GLY A 89 0.61 -7.24 11.86
CA GLY A 89 0.44 -6.46 13.06
C GLY A 89 -0.07 -7.21 14.27
N ILE A 90 -0.06 -6.49 15.38
CA ILE A 90 -0.62 -6.92 16.67
C ILE A 90 -1.58 -5.83 17.12
N GLU A 91 -2.77 -6.22 17.53
CA GLU A 91 -3.77 -5.30 18.08
C GLU A 91 -4.17 -5.73 19.49
N ALA A 92 -4.12 -4.79 20.43
CA ALA A 92 -4.58 -5.01 21.78
C ALA A 92 -5.69 -4.01 22.10
N SER A 93 -6.74 -4.46 22.79
CA SER A 93 -7.74 -3.57 23.36
C SER A 93 -8.11 -4.00 24.77
N ALA A 94 -8.40 -3.02 25.60
CA ALA A 94 -8.86 -3.22 26.97
C ALA A 94 -10.05 -2.30 27.26
N SER A 95 -10.98 -2.79 28.07
CA SER A 95 -12.05 -1.98 28.63
C SER A 95 -12.28 -2.33 30.08
N ALA A 96 -12.54 -1.33 30.91
CA ALA A 96 -12.77 -1.45 32.34
C ALA A 96 -13.92 -0.54 32.81
N SER A 97 -14.95 -1.11 33.43
CA SER A 97 -15.99 -0.39 34.16
C SER A 97 -15.56 -0.26 35.62
N ILE A 98 -14.84 0.83 35.93
CA ILE A 98 -14.21 1.05 37.24
C ILE A 98 -15.24 1.53 38.27
N ALA A 99 -16.26 2.27 37.82
CA ALA A 99 -17.40 2.71 38.62
C ALA A 99 -18.66 2.72 37.74
N PRO A 100 -19.89 2.79 38.31
CA PRO A 100 -21.13 2.79 37.53
C PRO A 100 -21.22 3.88 36.45
N LYS A 101 -20.46 4.96 36.60
CA LYS A 101 -20.39 6.09 35.66
C LYS A 101 -18.98 6.33 35.10
N LEU A 102 -18.06 5.36 35.22
CA LEU A 102 -16.70 5.51 34.72
C LEU A 102 -16.27 4.26 33.98
N ASN A 103 -16.12 4.40 32.66
CA ASN A 103 -15.67 3.34 31.77
C ASN A 103 -14.39 3.79 31.08
N LEU A 104 -13.29 3.06 31.27
CA LEU A 104 -12.08 3.25 30.50
C LEU A 104 -12.04 2.27 29.34
N LYS A 105 -11.65 2.74 28.17
CA LYS A 105 -11.41 1.92 26.98
C LYS A 105 -10.12 2.38 26.33
N GLY A 106 -9.40 1.47 25.69
CA GLY A 106 -8.19 1.82 24.96
C GLY A 106 -7.85 0.72 23.97
N ASN A 107 -7.22 1.10 22.87
CA ASN A 107 -6.65 0.16 21.92
C ASN A 107 -5.27 0.63 21.47
N ILE A 108 -4.43 -0.33 21.13
CA ILE A 108 -3.10 -0.11 20.56
C ILE A 108 -3.01 -1.05 19.36
N SER A 109 -2.58 -0.53 18.22
CA SER A 109 -2.29 -1.35 17.04
C SER A 109 -0.88 -1.02 16.55
N LEU A 110 -0.09 -2.07 16.37
CA LEU A 110 1.28 -2.00 15.88
C LEU A 110 1.29 -2.73 14.55
N THR A 111 1.61 -2.01 13.48
CA THR A 111 1.54 -2.53 12.11
C THR A 111 2.85 -2.27 11.39
N ARG A 112 3.31 -3.27 10.65
CA ARG A 112 4.42 -3.17 9.69
C ARG A 112 3.89 -3.52 8.30
N SER A 113 4.29 -2.73 7.31
CA SER A 113 4.00 -2.99 5.91
C SER A 113 5.26 -2.90 5.07
N THR A 114 5.32 -3.79 4.08
CA THR A 114 6.34 -3.84 3.04
C THR A 114 5.63 -3.93 1.69
N ILE A 115 6.15 -3.22 0.69
CA ILE A 115 5.72 -3.33 -0.70
C ILE A 115 6.94 -3.75 -1.52
N THR A 116 6.78 -4.79 -2.33
CA THR A 116 7.82 -5.30 -3.21
C THR A 116 7.41 -5.09 -4.66
N PHE A 117 8.31 -4.57 -5.47
CA PHE A 117 8.14 -4.36 -6.91
C PHE A 117 9.14 -5.24 -7.67
N SER A 118 8.71 -5.82 -8.78
CA SER A 118 9.60 -6.53 -9.71
C SER A 118 9.38 -6.04 -11.14
N PRO A 119 10.45 -5.89 -11.95
CA PRO A 119 10.30 -5.64 -13.39
C PRO A 119 9.55 -6.77 -14.11
N GLU A 120 9.55 -7.98 -13.55
CA GLU A 120 8.82 -9.13 -14.11
C GLU A 120 7.29 -8.95 -14.02
N ASP A 121 6.82 -8.12 -13.08
CA ASP A 121 5.39 -7.82 -12.90
C ASP A 121 4.89 -6.76 -13.90
N ILE A 122 5.81 -6.11 -14.62
CA ILE A 122 5.47 -5.06 -15.60
C ILE A 122 5.20 -5.69 -16.96
N ASP A 123 3.97 -5.53 -17.49
CA ASP A 123 3.66 -5.91 -18.87
C ASP A 123 4.35 -4.94 -19.86
N PRO A 124 5.40 -5.38 -20.60
CA PRO A 124 6.08 -4.53 -21.55
C PRO A 124 5.22 -4.22 -22.78
N THR A 125 4.22 -5.05 -23.07
CA THR A 125 3.29 -4.84 -24.18
C THR A 125 2.37 -3.66 -23.89
N TYR A 126 1.83 -3.61 -22.66
CA TYR A 126 0.96 -2.52 -22.23
C TYR A 126 1.74 -1.22 -21.98
N THR A 127 2.94 -1.30 -21.40
CA THR A 127 3.77 -0.12 -21.09
C THR A 127 4.63 0.36 -22.26
N GLY A 128 4.75 -0.44 -23.33
CA GLY A 128 5.58 -0.13 -24.50
C GLY A 128 7.08 -0.28 -24.26
N GLY A 129 7.49 -1.00 -23.20
CA GLY A 129 8.89 -1.10 -22.77
C GLY A 129 9.44 0.19 -22.15
N ASN A 130 8.58 1.13 -21.80
CA ASN A 130 8.94 2.39 -21.15
C ASN A 130 9.34 2.17 -19.68
N HIS A 131 10.15 3.08 -19.13
CA HIS A 131 10.45 3.04 -17.71
C HIS A 131 9.20 3.33 -16.90
N VAL A 132 8.94 2.47 -15.92
CA VAL A 132 7.83 2.62 -14.98
C VAL A 132 8.35 3.22 -13.68
N GLN A 133 7.78 4.36 -13.30
CA GLN A 133 8.03 5.00 -12.02
C GLN A 133 6.78 4.96 -11.16
N ILE A 134 6.90 4.40 -9.96
CA ILE A 134 5.81 4.38 -8.97
C ILE A 134 5.56 5.80 -8.49
N TYR A 135 4.31 6.27 -8.57
CA TYR A 135 3.97 7.64 -8.22
C TYR A 135 4.25 7.97 -6.75
N GLU A 136 3.82 7.10 -5.83
CA GLU A 136 3.85 7.37 -4.39
C GLU A 136 5.29 7.41 -3.85
N SER A 137 6.18 6.55 -4.37
CA SER A 137 7.56 6.44 -3.89
C SER A 137 8.59 7.14 -4.79
N GLY A 138 8.23 7.47 -6.03
CA GLY A 138 9.15 7.99 -7.05
C GLY A 138 10.17 6.97 -7.55
N VAL A 139 10.06 5.70 -7.13
CA VAL A 139 11.01 4.63 -7.47
C VAL A 139 10.73 4.12 -8.88
N PHE A 140 11.80 3.94 -9.66
CA PHE A 140 11.75 3.22 -10.92
C PHE A 140 11.83 1.70 -10.69
N VAL A 141 10.93 0.97 -11.37
CA VAL A 141 10.83 -0.51 -11.31
C VAL A 141 11.77 -1.13 -12.34
N ASN A 142 13.06 -0.92 -12.15
CA ASN A 142 14.12 -1.43 -13.04
C ASN A 142 14.88 -2.63 -12.46
N GLU A 143 14.64 -2.94 -11.20
CA GLU A 143 15.16 -4.09 -10.45
C GLU A 143 14.18 -4.42 -9.33
N GLU A 144 14.31 -5.61 -8.74
CA GLU A 144 13.51 -5.97 -7.57
C GLU A 144 13.80 -5.01 -6.41
N LYS A 145 12.75 -4.39 -5.87
CA LYS A 145 12.86 -3.43 -4.76
C LYS A 145 11.80 -3.70 -3.71
N GLU A 146 12.24 -3.76 -2.47
CA GLU A 146 11.36 -3.74 -1.31
C GLU A 146 11.41 -2.35 -0.66
N ILE A 147 10.23 -1.77 -0.41
CA ILE A 147 10.07 -0.53 0.33
C ILE A 147 9.34 -0.84 1.63
N GLU A 148 10.03 -0.57 2.74
CA GLU A 148 9.44 -0.66 4.07
C GLU A 148 8.65 0.61 4.41
N GLU A 149 7.67 0.49 5.30
CA GLU A 149 6.97 1.63 5.93
C GLU A 149 6.04 2.47 5.03
N LEU A 150 5.61 1.95 3.87
CA LEU A 150 4.59 2.62 3.02
C LEU A 150 3.14 2.50 3.53
N THR A 151 2.94 2.16 4.80
CA THR A 151 1.60 2.24 5.40
C THR A 151 1.24 3.69 5.71
N ARG A 152 0.14 4.17 5.14
CA ARG A 152 -0.61 5.37 5.57
C ARG A 152 -1.10 5.33 7.04
N ARG A 153 -0.63 4.42 7.89
CA ARG A 153 -1.09 4.22 9.28
C ARG A 153 0.00 3.72 10.24
N PRO A 154 0.51 4.59 11.12
CA PRO A 154 0.87 4.22 12.49
C PRO A 154 -0.39 4.39 13.39
N SER A 155 -0.73 3.43 14.26
CA SER A 155 -2.05 3.39 14.92
C SER A 155 -2.02 3.21 16.45
N VAL A 156 -1.59 4.26 17.16
CA VAL A 156 -1.95 4.41 18.59
C VAL A 156 -3.19 5.29 18.68
N ASN A 157 -4.33 4.73 19.09
CA ASN A 157 -5.58 5.46 19.31
C ASN A 157 -6.08 5.22 20.73
N ALA A 158 -6.07 6.25 21.59
CA ALA A 158 -6.62 6.18 22.94
C ALA A 158 -7.92 7.00 23.03
N PHE A 159 -9.01 6.38 23.48
CA PHE A 159 -10.32 7.03 23.64
C PHE A 159 -10.79 6.95 25.09
N ILE A 160 -10.96 8.10 25.76
CA ILE A 160 -11.53 8.18 27.10
C ILE A 160 -12.97 8.70 26.98
N SER A 161 -13.96 7.95 27.47
CA SER A 161 -15.35 8.39 27.58
C SER A 161 -15.81 8.32 29.03
N ALA A 162 -16.31 9.43 29.58
CA ALA A 162 -16.92 9.50 30.90
C ALA A 162 -18.45 9.39 30.79
#